data_AF-A0AAE4BU83-F1
#
_entry.id   AF-A0AAE4BU83-F1
#
_cell.length_a   1.000
_cell.length_b   1.000
_cell.length_c   1.000
_cell.angle_alpha   90.00
_cell.angle_beta   90.00
_cell.angle_gamma   90.00
#
_symmetry.space_group_name_H-M   'P 1'
#
loop_
_entity.id
_entity.type
_entity.pdbx_description
1 polymer ?
#
loop_
_entity_poly.entity_id
_entity_poly.type
_entity_poly.pdbx_seq_one_letter_code
_entity_poly.pdbx_strand_id
1 'polypeptide(L)'
;MCNITNIYNVYRYCFDFEENARCAKYIFVFIALFLFSGNELKAQWFFKKNKENTDNFIVNKFDKKQSKPKKVWTIYTKDTKGLLMWNKCFNDASADLGVSYVVIPKESRSMPEMNRFFHNLGVRTGMMFRAWPWWGLRVKRRVKQCKYLTADRTDF
;
A
#
# COMPACT_ATOMS: atom_id res chain seq x y z
N MET A 1 27.02 27.04 11.64
CA MET A 1 28.29 27.05 10.91
C MET A 1 28.96 25.70 11.12
N CYS A 2 28.87 24.80 10.13
CA CYS A 2 29.54 23.51 10.18
C CYS A 2 30.95 23.65 9.60
N ASN A 3 31.94 23.21 10.38
CA ASN A 3 33.36 23.31 10.09
C ASN A 3 33.75 22.34 8.96
N ILE A 4 34.24 22.86 7.83
CA ILE A 4 34.58 22.12 6.59
C ILE A 4 35.99 21.47 6.68
N THR A 5 36.67 21.58 7.81
CA THR A 5 38.09 21.22 7.94
C THR A 5 38.41 19.73 8.07
N ASN A 6 37.42 18.82 7.96
CA ASN A 6 37.64 17.39 8.21
C ASN A 6 37.52 16.47 6.97
N ILE A 7 37.56 17.02 5.75
CA ILE A 7 37.47 16.20 4.51
C ILE A 7 38.86 15.83 3.96
N TYR A 8 39.89 16.64 4.21
CA TYR A 8 41.22 16.41 3.63
C TYR A 8 42.01 15.26 4.27
N ASN A 9 41.66 14.82 5.49
CA ASN A 9 42.35 13.69 6.13
C ASN A 9 41.85 12.31 5.68
N VAL A 10 40.74 12.23 4.95
CA VAL A 10 40.22 10.94 4.44
C VAL A 10 40.93 10.51 3.16
N TYR A 11 41.39 11.46 2.33
CA TYR A 11 42.01 11.14 1.04
C TYR A 11 43.46 10.63 1.14
N ARG A 12 44.10 10.71 2.31
CA ARG A 12 45.51 10.30 2.48
C ARG A 12 45.70 8.82 2.77
N TYR A 13 44.62 8.05 2.98
CA TYR A 13 44.68 6.61 3.29
C TYR A 13 44.53 5.68 2.07
N CYS A 14 44.52 6.20 0.84
CA CYS A 14 44.26 5.37 -0.35
C CYS A 14 45.40 5.31 -1.39
N PHE A 15 46.60 5.77 -1.07
CA PHE A 15 47.68 5.88 -2.07
C PHE A 15 48.86 4.91 -1.90
N ASP A 16 48.68 3.79 -1.21
CA ASP A 16 49.66 2.72 -1.25
C ASP A 16 48.98 1.35 -1.35
N PHE A 17 49.61 0.46 -2.12
CA PHE A 17 49.42 -0.99 -2.15
C PHE A 17 48.23 -1.56 -2.95
N GLU A 18 48.51 -1.88 -4.22
CA GLU A 18 48.51 -3.26 -4.76
C GLU A 18 47.37 -4.23 -4.37
N GLU A 19 46.11 -3.78 -4.40
CA GLU A 19 44.94 -4.68 -4.46
C GLU A 19 43.79 -4.08 -5.28
N ASN A 20 43.98 -4.00 -6.59
CA ASN A 20 43.09 -3.33 -7.54
C ASN A 20 41.67 -3.94 -7.66
N ALA A 21 41.41 -5.13 -7.11
CA ALA A 21 40.09 -5.80 -7.26
C ALA A 21 39.06 -5.40 -6.19
N ARG A 22 39.49 -4.91 -5.02
CA ARG A 22 38.56 -4.59 -3.92
C ARG A 22 38.04 -3.16 -3.98
N CYS A 23 38.87 -2.20 -4.39
CA CYS A 23 38.47 -0.80 -4.52
C CYS A 23 37.42 -0.56 -5.62
N ALA A 24 37.48 -1.30 -6.74
CA ALA A 24 36.51 -1.18 -7.83
C ALA A 24 35.06 -1.45 -7.37
N LYS A 25 34.87 -2.39 -6.42
CA LYS A 25 33.54 -2.72 -5.89
C LYS A 25 32.95 -1.57 -5.08
N TYR A 26 33.76 -0.90 -4.25
CA TYR A 26 33.29 0.24 -3.45
C TYR A 26 33.01 1.47 -4.31
N ILE A 27 33.80 1.72 -5.35
CA ILE A 27 33.56 2.81 -6.30
C ILE A 27 32.21 2.63 -7.01
N PHE A 28 31.89 1.40 -7.43
CA PHE A 28 30.61 1.11 -8.12
C PHE A 28 29.40 1.33 -7.20
N VAL A 29 29.50 0.95 -5.92
CA VAL A 29 28.45 1.20 -4.91
C VAL A 29 28.26 2.69 -4.65
N PHE A 30 29.35 3.47 -4.56
CA PHE A 30 29.27 4.93 -4.39
C PHE A 30 28.64 5.63 -5.60
N ILE A 31 28.97 5.21 -6.83
CA ILE A 31 28.36 5.76 -8.05
C ILE A 31 26.86 5.43 -8.10
N ALA A 32 26.47 4.20 -7.76
CA ALA A 32 25.06 3.81 -7.72
C ALA A 32 24.25 4.60 -6.69
N LEU A 33 24.81 4.88 -5.51
CA LEU A 33 24.18 5.71 -4.48
C LEU A 33 24.06 7.18 -4.93
N PHE A 34 25.05 7.72 -5.63
CA PHE A 34 25.00 9.09 -6.15
C PHE A 34 23.98 9.26 -7.29
N LEU A 35 23.80 8.25 -8.14
CA LEU A 35 22.77 8.28 -9.19
C LEU A 35 21.35 8.20 -8.61
N PHE A 36 21.17 7.56 -7.44
CA PHE A 36 19.87 7.49 -6.77
C PHE A 36 19.49 8.78 -6.02
N SER A 37 20.47 9.53 -5.48
CA SER A 37 20.20 10.77 -4.74
C SER A 37 19.90 11.98 -5.63
N GLY A 38 20.21 11.92 -6.93
CA GLY A 38 20.00 13.02 -7.89
C GLY A 38 18.54 13.33 -8.26
N ASN A 39 17.57 12.52 -7.85
CA ASN A 39 16.17 12.68 -8.27
C ASN A 39 15.27 13.43 -7.28
N GLU A 40 15.76 13.83 -6.11
CA GLU A 40 14.89 14.39 -5.05
C GLU A 40 14.64 15.90 -5.14
N LEU A 41 15.44 16.66 -5.90
CA LEU A 41 15.32 18.13 -5.93
C LEU A 41 14.16 18.66 -6.78
N LYS A 42 13.63 17.88 -7.74
CA LYS A 42 12.49 18.33 -8.57
C LYS A 42 11.14 18.21 -7.86
N ALA A 43 11.03 17.37 -6.82
CA ALA A 43 9.78 17.14 -6.13
C ALA A 43 9.33 18.35 -5.28
N GLN A 44 10.26 19.09 -4.69
CA GLN A 44 9.93 20.15 -3.73
C GLN A 44 9.27 21.38 -4.40
N TRP A 45 9.64 21.70 -5.64
CA TRP A 45 9.08 22.86 -6.36
C TRP A 45 7.63 22.64 -6.84
N PHE A 46 7.26 21.40 -7.19
CA PHE A 46 5.88 21.06 -7.57
C PHE A 46 4.91 21.03 -6.38
N PHE A 47 5.38 20.68 -5.18
CA PHE A 47 4.53 20.61 -3.98
C PHE A 47 4.10 21.99 -3.46
N LYS A 48 4.95 23.02 -3.58
CA LYS A 48 4.63 24.36 -3.06
C LYS A 48 3.54 25.08 -3.86
N LYS A 49 3.52 24.91 -5.20
CA LYS A 49 2.56 25.57 -6.09
C LYS A 49 1.14 24.96 -6.04
N ASN A 50 1.01 23.70 -5.58
CA ASN A 50 -0.28 23.02 -5.44
C ASN A 50 -1.02 23.32 -4.12
N LYS A 51 -0.33 23.84 -3.09
CA LYS A 51 -0.94 24.04 -1.77
C LYS A 51 -1.95 25.20 -1.76
N GLU A 52 -1.60 26.35 -2.34
CA GLU A 52 -2.48 27.54 -2.37
C GLU A 52 -3.75 27.37 -3.23
N ASN A 53 -3.73 26.50 -4.24
CA ASN A 53 -4.91 26.23 -5.06
C ASN A 53 -5.86 25.18 -4.44
N THR A 54 -5.40 24.46 -3.41
CA THR A 54 -6.18 23.40 -2.75
C THR A 54 -7.10 23.97 -1.68
N ASP A 55 -6.68 25.02 -0.96
CA ASP A 55 -7.45 25.56 0.17
C ASP A 55 -8.72 26.31 -0.28
N ASN A 56 -8.72 26.93 -1.47
CA ASN A 56 -9.91 27.55 -2.07
C ASN A 56 -10.89 26.54 -2.70
N PHE A 57 -10.45 25.30 -2.97
CA PHE A 57 -11.32 24.24 -3.49
C PHE A 57 -12.00 23.42 -2.39
N ILE A 58 -11.44 23.40 -1.18
CA ILE A 58 -11.99 22.63 -0.05
C ILE A 58 -13.29 23.24 0.48
N VAL A 59 -13.44 24.57 0.47
CA VAL A 59 -14.64 25.24 1.02
C VAL A 59 -15.87 25.05 0.12
N ASN A 60 -15.70 24.92 -1.20
CA ASN A 60 -16.81 24.77 -2.16
C ASN A 60 -17.25 23.31 -2.46
N LYS A 61 -16.64 22.30 -1.82
CA LYS A 61 -16.91 20.88 -2.16
C LYS A 61 -17.65 20.09 -1.08
N PHE A 62 -18.12 20.76 -0.03
CA PHE A 62 -19.00 20.14 0.97
C PHE A 62 -20.47 20.06 0.53
N ASP A 63 -20.79 20.51 -0.68
CA ASP A 63 -22.02 20.13 -1.37
C ASP A 63 -21.94 18.65 -1.77
N LYS A 64 -22.41 17.82 -0.84
CA LYS A 64 -23.05 16.51 -1.02
C LYS A 64 -22.95 15.95 -2.43
N LYS A 65 -21.75 15.55 -2.85
CA LYS A 65 -21.59 14.67 -3.98
C LYS A 65 -22.08 13.32 -3.51
N GLN A 66 -23.38 13.04 -3.70
CA GLN A 66 -23.93 11.70 -3.57
C GLN A 66 -23.08 10.82 -4.49
N SER A 67 -22.09 10.14 -3.91
CA SER A 67 -21.17 9.33 -4.67
C SER A 67 -22.02 8.22 -5.27
N LYS A 68 -22.13 8.20 -6.60
CA LYS A 68 -22.80 7.11 -7.32
C LYS A 68 -22.40 5.78 -6.67
N PRO A 69 -23.33 4.87 -6.42
CA PRO A 69 -23.05 3.62 -5.72
C PRO A 69 -21.86 2.94 -6.41
N LYS A 70 -20.72 2.85 -5.71
CA LYS A 70 -19.52 2.22 -6.25
C LYS A 70 -19.88 0.76 -6.51
N LYS A 71 -19.60 0.24 -7.70
CA LYS A 71 -19.80 -1.17 -8.01
C LYS A 71 -18.92 -2.00 -7.06
N VAL A 72 -19.54 -2.66 -6.09
CA VAL A 72 -18.86 -3.50 -5.09
C VAL A 72 -18.81 -4.92 -5.61
N TRP A 73 -17.63 -5.53 -5.55
CA TRP A 73 -17.43 -6.92 -5.93
C TRP A 73 -17.62 -7.82 -4.72
N THR A 74 -18.45 -8.84 -4.85
CA THR A 74 -18.72 -9.78 -3.76
C THR A 74 -17.75 -10.95 -3.79
N ILE A 75 -17.06 -11.20 -2.68
CA ILE A 75 -16.24 -12.39 -2.45
C ILE A 75 -16.98 -13.33 -1.50
N TYR A 76 -17.17 -14.57 -1.94
CA TYR A 76 -17.83 -15.59 -1.14
C TYR A 76 -16.82 -16.39 -0.32
N THR A 77 -16.93 -16.38 1.00
CA THR A 77 -16.09 -17.21 1.88
C THR A 77 -16.90 -18.35 2.50
N LYS A 78 -16.22 -19.46 2.78
CA LYS A 78 -16.78 -20.58 3.56
C LYS A 78 -16.59 -20.34 5.06
N ASP A 79 -15.43 -19.80 5.40
CA ASP A 79 -15.01 -19.61 6.79
C ASP A 79 -15.24 -18.16 7.21
N THR A 80 -15.80 -18.01 8.41
CA THR A 80 -15.87 -16.73 9.14
C THR A 80 -14.57 -16.43 9.89
N LYS A 81 -13.69 -17.44 10.05
CA LYS A 81 -12.44 -17.32 10.81
C LYS A 81 -11.57 -16.19 10.25
N GLY A 82 -11.30 -15.20 11.09
CA GLY A 82 -10.52 -14.01 10.73
C GLY A 82 -11.25 -12.95 9.89
N LEU A 83 -12.50 -13.18 9.48
CA LEU A 83 -13.34 -12.16 8.86
C LEU A 83 -14.20 -11.48 9.92
N LEU A 84 -13.97 -10.19 10.11
CA LEU A 84 -14.78 -9.34 10.98
C LEU A 84 -16.05 -8.85 10.26
N MET A 85 -16.86 -9.77 9.72
CA MET A 85 -17.99 -9.43 8.81
C MET A 85 -19.07 -8.54 9.45
N TRP A 86 -19.13 -8.51 10.78
CA TRP A 86 -20.04 -7.65 11.55
C TRP A 86 -19.39 -6.39 12.11
N ASN A 87 -18.08 -6.22 11.88
CA ASN A 87 -17.37 -5.05 12.35
C ASN A 87 -17.46 -3.93 11.32
N LYS A 88 -18.03 -2.80 11.74
CA LYS A 88 -18.20 -1.61 10.88
C LYS A 88 -16.87 -1.16 10.26
N CYS A 89 -15.77 -1.18 11.01
CA CYS A 89 -14.44 -0.80 10.50
C CYS A 89 -14.01 -1.69 9.32
N PHE A 90 -14.29 -2.98 9.39
CA PHE A 90 -13.97 -3.90 8.30
C PHE A 90 -14.87 -3.70 7.08
N ASN A 91 -16.17 -3.52 7.30
CA ASN A 91 -17.14 -3.29 6.22
C ASN A 91 -16.87 -1.97 5.49
N ASP A 92 -16.56 -0.90 6.21
CA ASP A 92 -16.20 0.39 5.62
C ASP A 92 -14.88 0.28 4.85
N ALA A 93 -13.85 -0.36 5.43
CA ALA A 93 -12.55 -0.53 4.78
C ALA A 93 -12.61 -1.41 3.53
N SER A 94 -13.45 -2.45 3.52
CA SER A 94 -13.65 -3.31 2.35
C SER A 94 -14.49 -2.61 1.28
N ALA A 95 -15.55 -1.89 1.68
CA ALA A 95 -16.37 -1.09 0.78
C ALA A 95 -15.56 0.02 0.07
N ASP A 96 -14.63 0.66 0.78
CA ASP A 96 -13.72 1.66 0.19
C ASP A 96 -12.82 1.08 -0.89
N LEU A 97 -12.44 -0.19 -0.76
CA LEU A 97 -11.67 -0.93 -1.75
C LEU A 97 -12.56 -1.53 -2.85
N GLY A 98 -13.89 -1.37 -2.74
CA GLY A 98 -14.86 -1.86 -3.71
C GLY A 98 -15.14 -3.35 -3.58
N VAL A 99 -15.06 -3.89 -2.36
CA VAL A 99 -15.21 -5.32 -2.06
C VAL A 99 -16.21 -5.52 -0.94
N SER A 100 -17.04 -6.55 -1.03
CA SER A 100 -17.87 -7.03 0.07
C SER A 100 -17.62 -8.52 0.28
N TYR A 101 -17.61 -8.94 1.53
CA TYR A 101 -17.45 -10.35 1.89
C TYR A 101 -18.80 -10.91 2.33
N VAL A 102 -19.19 -12.03 1.73
CA VAL A 102 -20.41 -12.74 2.09
C VAL A 102 -20.04 -14.17 2.48
N VAL A 103 -20.47 -14.58 3.66
CA VAL A 103 -20.27 -15.94 4.15
C VAL A 103 -21.41 -16.80 3.60
N ILE A 104 -21.04 -17.87 2.90
CA ILE A 104 -21.98 -18.88 2.44
C ILE A 104 -21.54 -20.23 3.05
N PRO A 105 -22.40 -20.92 3.81
CA PRO A 105 -22.05 -22.21 4.39
C PRO A 105 -21.70 -23.24 3.31
N LYS A 106 -20.88 -24.23 3.66
CA LYS A 106 -20.39 -25.24 2.72
C LYS A 106 -21.51 -26.05 2.08
N GLU A 107 -22.58 -26.29 2.82
CA GLU A 107 -23.73 -27.11 2.42
C GLU A 107 -24.85 -26.33 1.72
N SER A 108 -24.64 -25.06 1.39
CA SER A 108 -25.68 -24.28 0.71
C SER A 108 -25.94 -24.84 -0.70
N ARG A 109 -27.17 -25.28 -0.99
CA ARG A 109 -27.58 -25.67 -2.35
C ARG A 109 -27.55 -24.51 -3.36
N SER A 110 -27.56 -23.26 -2.87
CA SER A 110 -27.66 -22.07 -3.72
C SER A 110 -26.41 -21.78 -4.55
N MET A 111 -25.22 -22.28 -4.17
CA MET A 111 -24.00 -22.01 -4.92
C MET A 111 -22.97 -23.16 -4.81
N PRO A 112 -22.81 -23.98 -5.86
CA PRO A 112 -21.87 -25.09 -5.84
C PRO A 112 -20.41 -24.60 -5.71
N GLU A 113 -19.55 -25.45 -5.14
CA GLU A 113 -18.18 -25.07 -4.78
C GLU A 113 -17.36 -24.58 -5.98
N MET A 114 -17.49 -25.24 -7.14
CA MET A 114 -16.79 -24.85 -8.36
C MET A 114 -17.22 -23.48 -8.86
N ASN A 115 -18.51 -23.18 -8.83
CA ASN A 115 -19.00 -21.86 -9.23
C ASN A 115 -18.47 -20.77 -8.30
N ARG A 116 -18.40 -21.04 -7.00
CA ARG A 116 -17.81 -20.14 -6.00
C ARG A 116 -16.33 -19.90 -6.27
N PHE A 117 -15.59 -20.94 -6.62
CA PHE A 117 -14.17 -20.85 -6.96
C PHE A 117 -13.94 -19.95 -8.17
N PHE A 118 -14.65 -20.21 -9.29
CA PHE A 118 -14.52 -19.40 -10.50
C PHE A 118 -14.99 -17.95 -10.31
N HIS A 119 -16.08 -17.74 -9.58
CA HIS A 119 -16.55 -16.39 -9.24
C HIS A 119 -15.49 -15.62 -8.44
N ASN A 120 -14.97 -16.21 -7.37
CA ASN A 120 -13.93 -15.59 -6.55
C ASN A 120 -12.65 -15.35 -7.34
N LEU A 121 -12.27 -16.27 -8.23
CA LEU A 121 -11.12 -16.11 -9.11
C LEU A 121 -11.33 -14.90 -10.03
N GLY A 122 -12.49 -14.79 -10.67
CA GLY A 122 -12.85 -13.66 -11.53
C GLY A 122 -12.83 -12.33 -10.79
N VAL A 123 -13.39 -12.27 -9.58
CA VAL A 123 -13.34 -11.09 -8.71
C VAL A 123 -11.90 -10.71 -8.35
N ARG A 124 -11.09 -11.68 -7.93
CA ARG A 124 -9.68 -11.45 -7.56
C ARG A 124 -8.87 -10.95 -8.75
N THR A 125 -9.04 -11.55 -9.92
CA THR A 125 -8.40 -11.14 -11.16
C THR A 125 -8.82 -9.73 -11.55
N GLY A 126 -10.12 -9.44 -11.58
CA GLY A 126 -10.64 -8.10 -11.86
C GLY A 126 -10.11 -7.04 -10.88
N MET A 127 -9.97 -7.41 -9.60
CA MET A 127 -9.38 -6.54 -8.59
C MET A 127 -7.88 -6.33 -8.72
N MET A 128 -7.12 -7.30 -9.23
CA MET A 128 -5.70 -7.05 -9.52
C MET A 128 -5.53 -5.93 -10.53
N PHE A 129 -6.39 -5.86 -11.56
CA PHE A 129 -6.36 -4.78 -12.55
C PHE A 129 -6.93 -3.46 -12.01
N ARG A 130 -8.00 -3.50 -11.20
CA ARG A 130 -8.66 -2.29 -10.69
C ARG A 130 -7.95 -1.66 -9.49
N ALA A 131 -7.44 -2.48 -8.57
CA ALA A 131 -6.96 -2.07 -7.25
C ALA A 131 -5.50 -2.47 -6.99
N TRP A 132 -4.77 -2.88 -8.02
CA TRP A 132 -3.36 -3.26 -7.96
C TRP A 132 -3.10 -4.59 -7.24
N PRO A 133 -2.06 -5.37 -7.61
CA PRO A 133 -1.84 -6.71 -7.06
C PRO A 133 -1.60 -6.74 -5.53
N TRP A 134 -1.27 -5.60 -4.92
CA TRP A 134 -1.14 -5.44 -3.47
C TRP A 134 -2.44 -5.15 -2.72
N TRP A 135 -3.61 -5.17 -3.37
CA TRP A 135 -4.91 -4.93 -2.74
C TRP A 135 -5.14 -5.85 -1.52
N GLY A 136 -4.81 -7.14 -1.65
CA GLY A 136 -4.97 -8.11 -0.57
C GLY A 136 -4.12 -7.78 0.66
N LEU A 137 -2.90 -7.24 0.48
CA LEU A 137 -2.08 -6.77 1.60
C LEU A 137 -2.70 -5.56 2.29
N ARG A 138 -3.28 -4.64 1.52
CA ARG A 138 -3.97 -3.46 2.07
C ARG A 138 -5.18 -3.86 2.91
N VAL A 139 -6.01 -4.79 2.41
CA VAL A 139 -7.14 -5.35 3.17
C VAL A 139 -6.64 -5.97 4.47
N LYS A 140 -5.62 -6.85 4.42
CA LYS A 140 -5.07 -7.49 5.62
C LYS A 140 -4.54 -6.50 6.65
N ARG A 141 -3.86 -5.42 6.22
CA ARG A 141 -3.40 -4.35 7.12
C ARG A 141 -4.57 -3.64 7.79
N ARG A 142 -5.63 -3.32 7.04
CA ARG A 142 -6.85 -2.69 7.58
C ARG A 142 -7.58 -3.60 8.55
N VAL A 143 -7.73 -4.89 8.22
CA VAL A 143 -8.30 -5.90 9.13
C VAL A 143 -7.55 -5.91 10.46
N LYS A 144 -6.21 -5.96 10.42
CA LYS A 144 -5.40 -5.91 11.64
C LYS A 144 -5.64 -4.64 12.43
N GLN A 145 -5.66 -3.48 11.79
CA GLN A 145 -5.98 -2.20 12.43
C GLN A 145 -7.37 -2.22 13.09
N CYS A 146 -8.38 -2.74 12.40
CA CYS A 146 -9.73 -2.87 12.96
C CYS A 146 -9.77 -3.79 14.19
N LYS A 147 -9.05 -4.93 14.17
CA LYS A 147 -8.92 -5.81 15.35
C LYS A 147 -8.30 -5.10 16.55
N TYR A 148 -7.25 -4.30 16.33
CA TYR A 148 -6.63 -3.53 17.42
C TYR A 148 -7.58 -2.50 18.01
N LEU A 149 -8.42 -1.86 17.19
CA LEU A 149 -9.33 -0.80 17.64
C LEU A 149 -10.56 -1.34 18.38
N THR A 150 -11.14 -2.47 17.95
CA THR A 150 -12.33 -3.01 18.62
C THR A 150 -12.02 -3.95 19.78
N ALA A 151 -10.73 -4.17 20.11
CA ALA A 151 -10.29 -5.14 21.13
C ALA A 151 -10.86 -6.56 20.93
N ASP A 152 -11.43 -6.86 19.76
CA ASP A 152 -11.90 -8.17 19.35
C ASP A 152 -10.70 -9.07 19.09
N ARG A 153 -10.18 -9.70 20.15
CA ARG A 153 -9.32 -10.87 20.06
C ARG A 153 -10.15 -12.09 19.70
N THR A 154 -10.81 -12.07 18.54
CA THR A 154 -11.35 -13.30 17.98
C THR A 154 -10.19 -14.05 17.33
N ASP A 155 -9.51 -14.86 18.13
CA ASP A 155 -8.44 -15.82 17.77
C ASP A 155 -9.02 -17.21 17.44
N PHE A 156 -10.23 -17.27 16.87
CA PHE A 156 -10.91 -18.52 16.50
C PHE A 156 -10.67 -18.94 15.05
#